data_AF-A0A2C9M1Y0-F1
#
_entry.id   AF-A0A2C9M1Y0-F1
#
_cell.length_a   1.000
_cell.length_b   1.000
_cell.length_c   1.000
_cell.angle_alpha   90.00
_cell.angle_beta   90.00
_cell.angle_gamma   90.00
#
_symmetry.space_group_name_H-M   'P 1'
#
loop_
_entity.id
_entity.type
_entity.pdbx_description
1 polymer ?
#
loop_
_entity_poly.entity_id
_entity_poly.type
_entity_poly.pdbx_seq_one_letter_code
_entity_poly.pdbx_strand_id
1 'polypeptide(L)'
;MKREPKVIPLVCEVDGSVKGAYREKVENWDCIVVPSDAVLPATDNKETVVDLLKGFFQFFSASVNWDTDVLMMWDSSIASRATISQDPFFTSTKAGCMMLIDPFVLTHNVLGNVNEKTRAKFIQEVKRA
;
A
#
# COMPACT_ATOMS: atom_id res chain seq x y z
N MET A 1 3.88 9.19 -3.97
CA MET A 1 3.09 10.43 -4.13
C MET A 1 1.83 10.28 -3.30
N LYS A 2 1.65 11.09 -2.26
CA LYS A 2 0.34 11.21 -1.59
C LYS A 2 -0.53 12.09 -2.48
N ARG A 3 -1.57 11.50 -3.09
CA ARG A 3 -2.46 12.18 -4.02
C ARG A 3 -3.53 12.92 -3.24
N GLU A 4 -3.66 14.21 -3.50
CA GLU A 4 -4.63 15.09 -2.86
C GLU A 4 -5.47 15.81 -3.92
N PRO A 5 -6.82 15.75 -3.86
CA PRO A 5 -7.62 14.98 -2.90
C PRO A 5 -7.46 13.45 -3.07
N LYS A 6 -7.56 12.69 -1.98
CA LYS A 6 -7.45 11.22 -2.01
C LYS A 6 -8.58 10.57 -2.82
N VAL A 7 -8.25 9.59 -3.65
CA VAL A 7 -9.24 8.81 -4.42
C VAL A 7 -9.98 7.80 -3.55
N ILE A 8 -9.26 7.17 -2.61
CA ILE A 8 -9.79 6.25 -1.59
C ILE A 8 -9.21 6.64 -0.22
N PRO A 9 -9.94 6.41 0.89
CA PRO A 9 -9.39 6.64 2.23
C PRO A 9 -8.18 5.75 2.50
N LEU A 10 -7.28 6.20 3.38
CA LEU A 10 -6.19 5.34 3.87
C LEU A 10 -6.76 4.27 4.80
N VAL A 11 -6.10 3.12 4.88
CA VAL A 11 -6.56 2.05 5.78
C VAL A 11 -6.60 2.54 7.23
N CYS A 12 -5.59 3.30 7.65
CA CYS A 12 -5.52 3.89 8.99
C CYS A 12 -6.62 4.91 9.34
N GLU A 13 -7.44 5.30 8.36
CA GLU A 13 -8.53 6.27 8.50
C GLU A 13 -9.92 5.62 8.40
N VAL A 14 -10.01 4.33 8.04
CA VAL A 14 -11.28 3.65 7.72
C VAL A 14 -12.22 3.62 8.93
N ASP A 15 -11.74 3.29 10.11
CA ASP A 15 -12.55 3.21 11.33
C ASP A 15 -13.08 4.58 11.79
N GLY A 16 -12.42 5.68 11.41
CA GLY A 16 -12.90 7.05 11.63
C GLY A 16 -13.80 7.58 10.50
N SER A 17 -13.65 7.06 9.28
CA SER A 17 -14.30 7.61 8.07
C SER A 17 -15.52 6.81 7.62
N VAL A 18 -15.63 5.55 8.02
CA VAL A 18 -16.69 4.64 7.60
C VAL A 18 -17.60 4.34 8.79
N LYS A 19 -18.88 4.71 8.66
CA LYS A 19 -19.85 4.52 9.74
C LYS A 19 -19.97 3.04 10.10
N GLY A 20 -19.78 2.74 11.39
CA GLY A 20 -19.89 1.38 11.92
C GLY A 20 -18.64 0.51 11.72
N ALA A 21 -17.60 1.02 11.06
CA ALA A 21 -16.30 0.36 11.06
C ALA A 21 -15.69 0.42 12.47
N TYR A 22 -15.02 -0.66 12.88
CA TYR A 22 -14.40 -0.77 14.18
C TYR A 22 -13.11 -1.59 14.11
N ARG A 23 -12.24 -1.41 15.10
CA ARG A 23 -11.02 -2.21 15.23
C ARG A 23 -11.29 -3.49 16.01
N GLU A 24 -10.77 -4.59 15.50
CA GLU A 24 -10.86 -5.90 16.14
C GLU A 24 -9.52 -6.61 16.03
N LYS A 25 -9.14 -7.33 17.09
CA LYS A 25 -7.98 -8.21 17.02
C LYS A 25 -8.37 -9.51 16.34
N VAL A 26 -7.87 -9.71 15.13
CA VAL A 26 -7.95 -11.00 14.44
C VAL A 26 -6.59 -11.68 14.62
N GLU A 27 -6.59 -12.79 15.34
CA GLU A 27 -5.38 -13.41 15.89
C GLU A 27 -4.61 -12.41 16.79
N ASN A 28 -3.48 -11.88 16.31
CA ASN A 28 -2.65 -10.91 17.01
C ASN A 28 -2.54 -9.56 16.27
N TRP A 29 -3.33 -9.37 15.21
CA TRP A 29 -3.28 -8.18 14.36
C TRP A 29 -4.47 -7.26 14.62
N ASP A 30 -4.19 -5.97 14.73
CA ASP A 30 -5.23 -4.94 14.84
C ASP A 30 -5.84 -4.70 13.46
N CYS A 31 -6.95 -5.39 13.19
CA CYS A 31 -7.67 -5.32 11.94
C CYS A 31 -8.79 -4.28 12.00
N ILE A 32 -9.25 -3.82 10.83
CA ILE A 32 -10.46 -2.99 10.71
C ILE A 32 -11.55 -3.84 10.09
N VAL A 33 -12.66 -3.99 10.81
CA VAL A 33 -13.86 -4.66 10.35
C VAL A 33 -14.83 -3.61 9.82
N VAL A 34 -15.30 -3.80 8.60
CA VAL A 34 -16.25 -2.92 7.93
C VAL A 34 -17.58 -3.66 7.76
N PRO A 35 -18.71 -3.10 8.22
CA PRO A 35 -20.03 -3.70 8.00
C PRO A 35 -20.31 -3.94 6.52
N SER A 36 -21.04 -5.01 6.19
CA SER A 36 -21.37 -5.35 4.79
C SER A 36 -22.28 -4.32 4.12
N ASP A 37 -23.03 -3.55 4.91
CA ASP A 37 -23.90 -2.46 4.49
C ASP A 37 -23.23 -1.07 4.59
N ALA A 38 -21.94 -1.03 4.92
CA ALA A 38 -21.21 0.23 5.04
C ALA A 38 -21.14 0.96 3.70
N VAL A 39 -21.37 2.27 3.75
CA VAL A 39 -21.21 3.17 2.61
C VAL A 39 -19.88 3.90 2.75
N LEU A 40 -18.99 3.73 1.77
CA LEU A 40 -17.75 4.48 1.72
C LEU A 40 -18.05 5.96 1.38
N PRO A 41 -17.36 6.91 2.03
CA PRO A 41 -17.51 8.32 1.69
C PRO A 41 -17.09 8.59 0.24
N ALA A 42 -17.79 9.50 -0.42
CA ALA A 42 -17.41 9.95 -1.76
C ALA A 42 -16.07 10.70 -1.71
N THR A 43 -15.28 10.59 -2.78
CA THR A 43 -14.04 11.35 -2.93
C THR A 43 -14.28 12.72 -3.54
N ASP A 44 -13.55 13.72 -3.05
CA ASP A 44 -13.46 15.05 -3.67
C ASP A 44 -12.52 15.09 -4.88
N ASN A 45 -11.78 14.00 -5.16
CA ASN A 45 -10.91 13.92 -6.31
C ASN A 45 -11.74 14.01 -7.61
N LYS A 46 -11.34 14.93 -8.49
CA LYS A 46 -12.00 15.20 -9.79
C LYS A 46 -11.19 14.76 -10.99
N GLU A 47 -10.10 14.03 -10.78
CA GLU A 47 -9.26 13.54 -11.86
C GLU A 47 -10.00 12.49 -12.68
N THR A 48 -9.74 12.50 -13.99
CA THR A 48 -10.35 11.51 -14.88
C THR A 48 -9.66 10.16 -14.71
N VAL A 49 -10.31 9.09 -15.20
CA VAL A 49 -9.68 7.75 -15.26
C VAL A 49 -8.33 7.78 -15.99
N VAL A 50 -8.20 8.63 -17.02
CA VAL A 50 -6.96 8.78 -17.79
C VAL A 50 -5.86 9.42 -16.93
N ASP A 51 -6.19 10.46 -16.17
CA ASP A 51 -5.24 11.12 -15.27
C ASP A 51 -4.76 10.18 -14.16
N LEU A 52 -5.68 9.39 -13.59
CA LEU A 52 -5.38 8.38 -12.59
C LEU A 52 -4.47 7.28 -13.15
N LEU A 53 -4.74 6.79 -14.36
CA LEU A 53 -3.92 5.77 -15.01
C LEU A 53 -2.51 6.30 -15.34
N LYS A 54 -2.41 7.52 -15.85
CA LYS A 54 -1.11 8.18 -16.08
C LYS A 54 -0.33 8.31 -14.78
N GLY A 55 -1.01 8.75 -13.72
CA GLY A 55 -0.42 8.88 -12.40
C GLY A 55 0.04 7.55 -11.79
N PHE A 56 -0.67 6.45 -12.04
CA PHE A 56 -0.26 5.11 -11.65
C PHE A 56 1.10 4.73 -12.26
N PHE A 57 1.24 4.89 -13.58
CA PHE A 57 2.51 4.57 -14.26
C PHE A 57 3.64 5.49 -13.82
N GLN A 58 3.38 6.79 -13.71
CA GLN A 58 4.36 7.76 -13.20
C GLN A 58 4.83 7.42 -11.78
N PHE A 59 3.92 7.03 -10.89
CA PHE A 59 4.27 6.66 -9.53
C PHE A 59 5.23 5.46 -9.50
N PHE A 60 4.87 4.35 -10.15
CA PHE A 60 5.67 3.13 -10.12
C PHE A 60 6.95 3.17 -10.97
N SER A 61 7.03 4.09 -11.95
CA SER A 61 8.22 4.26 -12.78
C SER A 61 9.23 5.29 -12.24
N ALA A 62 8.75 6.34 -11.57
CA ALA A 62 9.58 7.48 -11.19
C ALA A 62 9.64 7.77 -9.67
N SER A 63 8.64 7.33 -8.88
CA SER A 63 8.58 7.66 -7.45
C SER A 63 9.01 6.52 -6.53
N VAL A 64 9.03 5.28 -7.01
CA VAL A 64 9.36 4.09 -6.20
C VAL A 64 10.70 3.53 -6.62
N ASN A 65 11.63 3.44 -5.68
CA ASN A 65 12.88 2.70 -5.83
C ASN A 65 12.74 1.28 -5.26
N TRP A 66 12.43 0.32 -6.11
CA TRP A 66 12.18 -1.07 -5.70
C TRP A 66 13.35 -1.77 -4.99
N ASP A 67 14.57 -1.24 -5.12
CA ASP A 67 15.75 -1.78 -4.45
C ASP A 67 15.83 -1.34 -2.97
N THR A 68 15.33 -0.15 -2.63
CA THR A 68 15.49 0.44 -1.29
C THR A 68 14.18 0.68 -0.57
N ASP A 69 13.08 0.77 -1.29
CA ASP A 69 11.81 1.23 -0.76
C ASP A 69 10.95 0.05 -0.29
N VAL A 70 10.17 0.33 0.74
CA VAL A 70 9.10 -0.52 1.26
C VAL A 70 7.83 0.31 1.24
N LEU A 71 6.83 -0.16 0.48
CA LEU A 71 5.53 0.50 0.41
C LEU A 71 4.65 0.03 1.56
N MET A 72 4.04 0.97 2.29
CA MET A 72 3.18 0.70 3.43
C MET A 72 1.72 0.92 3.04
N MET A 73 0.90 -0.14 3.02
CA MET A 73 -0.52 -0.01 2.67
C MET A 73 -1.34 0.72 3.74
N TRP A 74 -0.92 0.63 5.01
CA TRP A 74 -1.64 1.21 6.15
C TRP A 74 -1.90 2.71 5.99
N ASP A 75 -0.88 3.48 5.59
CA ASP A 75 -0.92 4.94 5.57
C ASP A 75 -0.36 5.56 4.26
N SER A 76 -0.12 4.72 3.24
CA SER A 76 0.51 5.08 1.95
C SER A 76 1.94 5.63 2.04
N SER A 77 2.62 5.46 3.17
CA SER A 77 4.02 5.89 3.31
C SER A 77 4.96 4.98 2.53
N ILE A 78 6.14 5.54 2.22
CA ILE A 78 7.28 4.81 1.66
C ILE A 78 8.37 4.86 2.72
N ALA A 79 8.70 3.71 3.28
CA ALA A 79 9.79 3.55 4.23
C ALA A 79 11.03 3.00 3.50
N SER A 80 12.20 3.12 4.13
CA SER A 80 13.39 2.44 3.63
C SER A 80 13.45 1.00 4.17
N ARG A 81 14.01 0.08 3.39
CA ARG A 81 14.30 -1.29 3.83
C ARG A 81 15.18 -1.31 5.08
N ALA A 82 16.12 -0.36 5.21
CA ALA A 82 16.97 -0.24 6.39
C ALA A 82 16.13 0.06 7.65
N THR A 83 15.21 1.02 7.57
CA THR A 83 14.28 1.37 8.67
C THR A 83 13.43 0.17 9.05
N ILE A 84 12.81 -0.50 8.08
CA ILE A 84 11.93 -1.65 8.32
C ILE A 84 12.70 -2.83 8.93
N SER A 85 13.94 -3.08 8.51
CA SER A 85 14.76 -4.17 9.05
C SER A 85 15.15 -4.00 10.52
N GLN A 86 15.11 -2.76 11.03
CA GLN A 86 15.45 -2.43 12.41
C GLN A 86 14.22 -2.36 13.32
N ASP A 87 13.03 -2.27 12.74
CA ASP A 87 11.80 -2.13 13.51
C ASP A 87 11.30 -3.50 13.99
N PRO A 88 11.21 -3.74 15.33
CA PRO A 88 10.76 -4.99 15.90
C PRO A 88 9.45 -5.53 15.33
N PHE A 89 8.52 -4.64 14.95
CA PHE A 89 7.20 -5.02 14.41
C PHE A 89 7.30 -5.69 13.04
N PHE A 90 8.39 -5.45 12.30
CA PHE A 90 8.59 -5.95 10.94
C PHE A 90 9.74 -6.95 10.83
N THR A 91 10.45 -7.27 11.93
CA THR A 91 11.67 -8.09 11.91
C THR A 91 11.52 -9.48 11.28
N SER A 92 10.33 -10.09 11.35
CA SER A 92 10.05 -11.39 10.71
C SER A 92 9.54 -11.28 9.27
N THR A 93 9.46 -10.07 8.72
CA THR A 93 9.06 -9.84 7.33
C THR A 93 10.09 -10.44 6.38
N LYS A 94 9.66 -11.37 5.54
CA LYS A 94 10.52 -11.93 4.49
C LYS A 94 10.78 -10.88 3.41
N ALA A 95 12.03 -10.43 3.33
CA ALA A 95 12.47 -9.53 2.27
C ALA A 95 12.39 -10.21 0.89
N GLY A 96 11.90 -9.47 -0.10
CA GLY A 96 11.83 -9.90 -1.50
C GLY A 96 12.50 -8.91 -2.45
N CYS A 97 12.49 -9.20 -3.74
CA CYS A 97 12.99 -8.27 -4.77
C CYS A 97 12.14 -6.98 -4.87
N MET A 98 10.90 -7.05 -4.40
CA MET A 98 9.97 -5.93 -4.20
C MET A 98 9.32 -6.07 -2.81
N MET A 99 8.95 -4.94 -2.21
CA MET A 99 8.41 -4.89 -0.84
C MET A 99 7.14 -4.04 -0.80
N LEU A 100 6.03 -4.66 -0.42
CA LEU A 100 4.75 -4.00 -0.14
C LEU A 100 4.15 -4.71 1.07
N ILE A 101 3.99 -3.98 2.17
CA ILE A 101 3.56 -4.55 3.44
C ILE A 101 2.04 -4.54 3.52
N ASP A 102 1.47 -5.70 3.88
CA ASP A 102 0.06 -5.86 4.17
C ASP A 102 -0.40 -4.84 5.25
N PRO A 103 -1.59 -4.23 5.11
CA PRO A 103 -2.02 -3.20 6.04
C PRO A 103 -2.32 -3.70 7.46
N PHE A 104 -2.51 -5.01 7.66
CA PHE A 104 -2.83 -5.59 8.96
C PHE A 104 -1.76 -6.57 9.44
N VAL A 105 -1.35 -7.50 8.57
CA VAL A 105 -0.32 -8.51 8.89
C VAL A 105 1.05 -7.91 8.58
N LEU A 106 1.59 -7.11 9.50
CA LEU A 106 2.79 -6.29 9.24
C LEU A 106 4.05 -7.10 8.89
N THR A 107 4.07 -8.39 9.18
CA THR A 107 5.16 -9.31 8.83
C THR A 107 4.98 -9.97 7.45
N HIS A 108 3.90 -9.65 6.74
CA HIS A 108 3.58 -10.18 5.43
C HIS A 108 3.93 -9.17 4.33
N ASN A 109 4.97 -9.49 3.55
CA ASN A 109 5.21 -8.85 2.27
C ASN A 109 4.34 -9.51 1.20
N VAL A 110 3.31 -8.81 0.72
CA VAL A 110 2.37 -9.37 -0.27
C VAL A 110 3.01 -9.64 -1.63
N LEU A 111 4.20 -9.06 -1.88
CA LEU A 111 5.01 -9.31 -3.08
C LEU A 111 6.12 -10.35 -2.84
N GLY A 112 6.10 -11.06 -1.71
CA GLY A 112 7.14 -12.03 -1.35
C GLY A 112 7.30 -13.21 -2.31
N ASN A 113 6.32 -13.44 -3.19
CA ASN A 113 6.36 -14.44 -4.26
C ASN A 113 6.91 -13.90 -5.60
N VAL A 114 7.12 -12.59 -5.72
CA VAL A 114 7.66 -11.98 -6.94
C VAL A 114 9.16 -12.28 -7.04
N ASN A 115 9.58 -12.83 -8.18
CA ASN A 115 10.98 -13.07 -8.49
C ASN A 115 11.60 -11.92 -9.30
N GLU A 116 12.92 -11.91 -9.39
CA GLU A 116 13.71 -10.88 -10.08
C GLU A 116 13.31 -10.68 -11.55
N LYS A 117 12.99 -11.76 -12.26
CA LYS A 117 12.59 -11.70 -13.67
C LYS A 117 11.24 -10.98 -13.82
N THR A 118 10.28 -11.30 -12.95
CA THR A 118 8.97 -10.65 -12.93
C THR A 118 9.10 -9.18 -12.54
N ARG A 119 9.93 -8.85 -11.52
CA ARG A 119 10.25 -7.48 -11.13
C ARG A 119 10.82 -6.67 -12.30
N ALA A 120 11.85 -7.19 -12.96
CA ALA A 120 12.50 -6.51 -14.07
C ALA A 120 11.51 -6.23 -15.21
N LYS A 121 10.66 -7.21 -15.55
CA LYS A 121 9.61 -7.06 -16.55
C LYS A 121 8.58 -6.01 -16.12
N PHE A 122 8.11 -6.04 -14.87
CA PHE A 122 7.17 -5.04 -14.36
C PHE A 122 7.73 -3.63 -14.48
N ILE A 123 8.96 -3.39 -14.02
CA ILE A 123 9.63 -2.08 -14.08
C ILE A 123 9.78 -1.61 -15.53
N GLN A 124 10.12 -2.51 -16.46
CA GLN A 124 10.21 -2.19 -17.87
C GLN A 124 8.85 -1.77 -18.46
N GLU A 125 7.78 -2.51 -18.15
CA GLU A 125 6.45 -2.24 -18.68
C GLU A 125 5.85 -0.94 -18.12
N VAL A 126 6.00 -0.66 -16.83
CA VAL A 126 5.49 0.60 -16.24
C VAL A 126 6.27 1.83 -16.68
N LYS A 127 7.54 1.68 -17.11
CA LYS A 127 8.32 2.77 -17.71
C LYS A 127 7.95 3.03 -19.17
N ARG A 128 7.42 2.03 -19.86
CA ARG A 128 7.01 2.12 -21.28
C ARG A 128 5.63 2.76 -21.44
N ALA A 129 4.72 2.45 -20.52
CA ALA A 129 3.33 2.91 -20.51
C ALA A 129 3.22 4.41 -20.17
#